data_AF-O80426-F1
#
_entry.id   AF-O80426-F1
#
_cell.length_a   1.000
_cell.length_b   1.000
_cell.length_c   1.000
_cell.angle_alpha   90.00
_cell.angle_beta   90.00
_cell.angle_gamma   90.00
#
_symmetry.space_group_name_H-M   'P 1'
#
loop_
_entity.id
_entity.type
_entity.pdbx_description
1 polymer ?
#
loop_
_entity_poly.entity_id
_entity_poly.type
_entity_poly.pdbx_seq_one_letter_code
_entity_poly.pdbx_strand_id
1 'polypeptide(L)'
;MDQSICQKVIKSDPLNWKAAAASMTGSHLDEVKKMVEEFRNPVVSLAGANLKISQVAAVAAAAGAINGEDENVVKVELSEEARPRVKASSDWVMN
;
A
#
# COMPACT_ATOMS: atom_id res chain seq x y z
N MET A 1 -19.15 -5.68 -22.18
CA MET A 1 -17.89 -4.92 -22.07
C MET A 1 -18.05 -3.96 -20.92
N ASP A 2 -17.44 -4.30 -19.79
CA ASP A 2 -17.55 -3.60 -18.52
C ASP A 2 -16.81 -2.25 -18.59
N GLN A 3 -17.54 -1.15 -18.38
CA GLN A 3 -16.99 0.22 -18.38
C GLN A 3 -16.11 0.51 -17.15
N SER A 4 -15.89 -0.47 -16.26
CA SER A 4 -15.10 -0.28 -15.03
C SER A 4 -13.57 -0.20 -15.22
N ILE A 5 -13.03 -0.51 -16.40
CA ILE A 5 -11.56 -0.50 -16.62
C ILE A 5 -11.05 0.91 -16.99
N CYS A 6 -11.91 1.77 -17.53
CA CYS A 6 -11.56 3.16 -17.75
C CYS A 6 -11.80 3.95 -16.46
N GLN A 7 -10.73 4.15 -15.68
CA GLN A 7 -10.68 5.18 -14.65
C GLN A 7 -11.36 6.44 -15.22
N LYS A 8 -12.50 6.82 -14.66
CA LYS A 8 -13.29 7.97 -15.11
C LYS A 8 -12.34 9.15 -15.16
N VAL A 9 -12.08 9.70 -16.35
CA VAL A 9 -11.13 10.81 -16.51
C VAL A 9 -11.54 11.90 -15.53
N ILE A 10 -10.67 12.16 -14.56
CA ILE A 10 -10.89 13.22 -13.59
C ILE A 10 -10.73 14.51 -14.39
N LYS A 11 -11.85 15.11 -14.84
CA LYS A 11 -11.83 16.27 -15.74
C LYS A 11 -10.98 17.42 -15.22
N SER A 12 -10.90 17.56 -13.89
CA SER A 12 -10.08 18.56 -13.21
C SER A 12 -8.60 18.17 -13.07
N ASP A 13 -8.24 16.89 -13.19
CA ASP A 13 -6.87 16.36 -13.07
C ASP A 13 -6.66 15.13 -13.98
N PRO A 14 -6.77 15.28 -15.31
CA PRO A 14 -6.79 14.14 -16.24
C PRO A 14 -5.45 13.39 -16.32
N LEU A 15 -4.36 14.01 -15.84
CA LEU A 15 -3.00 13.46 -15.86
C LEU A 15 -2.47 13.15 -14.44
N ASN A 16 -3.31 13.26 -13.40
CA ASN A 16 -2.98 12.98 -12.01
C ASN A 16 -1.85 13.87 -11.40
N TRP A 17 -1.50 14.98 -12.05
CA TRP A 17 -0.45 15.89 -11.57
C TRP A 17 -0.88 16.68 -10.35
N LYS A 18 -2.17 17.02 -10.22
CA LYS A 18 -2.66 17.71 -9.01
C LYS A 18 -2.63 16.78 -7.81
N ALA A 19 -2.98 15.51 -7.97
CA ALA A 19 -2.83 14.52 -6.90
C ALA A 19 -1.37 14.37 -6.45
N ALA A 20 -0.41 14.30 -7.39
CA ALA A 20 1.01 14.24 -7.08
C ALA A 20 1.51 15.53 -6.39
N ALA A 21 1.06 16.70 -6.84
CA ALA A 21 1.38 17.97 -6.19
C ALA A 21 0.79 18.04 -4.77
N ALA A 22 -0.44 17.53 -4.58
CA ALA A 22 -1.10 17.48 -3.28
C ALA A 22 -0.34 16.61 -2.27
N SER A 23 0.27 15.50 -2.70
CA SER A 23 1.09 14.67 -1.80
C SER A 23 2.38 15.35 -1.32
N MET A 24 2.78 16.47 -1.95
CA MET A 24 3.93 17.27 -1.53
C MET A 24 3.55 18.48 -0.66
N THR A 25 2.27 18.64 -0.33
CA THR A 25 1.81 19.74 0.53
C THR A 25 1.99 19.39 2.02
N GLY A 26 2.19 20.40 2.86
CA GLY A 26 2.43 20.23 4.30
C GLY A 26 3.91 20.32 4.69
N SER A 27 4.21 20.06 5.96
CA SER A 27 5.58 20.08 6.47
C SER A 27 6.24 18.71 6.31
N HIS A 28 7.49 18.71 5.85
CA HIS A 28 8.29 17.49 5.79
C HIS A 28 8.44 16.80 7.16
N LEU A 29 8.50 17.58 8.25
CA LEU A 29 8.56 17.03 9.61
C LEU A 29 7.30 16.22 9.95
N ASP A 30 6.13 16.67 9.52
CA ASP A 30 4.87 15.96 9.78
C ASP A 30 4.76 14.69 8.93
N GLU A 31 5.30 14.71 7.71
CA GLU A 31 5.42 13.52 6.88
C GLU A 31 6.35 12.47 7.51
N VAL A 32 7.51 12.90 8.05
CA VAL A 32 8.44 12.01 8.74
C VAL A 32 7.84 11.44 10.02
N LYS A 33 7.08 12.23 10.80
CA LYS A 33 6.38 11.71 11.99
C LYS A 33 5.40 10.59 11.62
N LYS A 34 4.57 10.81 10.59
CA LYS A 34 3.65 9.78 10.07
C LYS A 34 4.42 8.54 9.59
N MET A 35 5.54 8.72 8.89
CA MET A 35 6.38 7.62 8.44
C MET A 35 6.91 6.77 9.61
N VAL A 36 7.30 7.40 10.73
CA VAL A 36 7.76 6.69 11.94
C VAL A 36 6.62 5.96 12.64
N GLU A 37 5.43 6.57 12.71
CA GLU A 37 4.22 5.92 13.24
C GLU A 37 3.87 4.68 12.43
N GLU A 38 3.85 4.78 11.10
CA GLU A 38 3.59 3.66 10.19
C GLU A 38 4.63 2.54 10.31
N PHE A 39 5.92 2.89 10.46
CA PHE A 39 7.01 1.93 10.62
C PHE A 39 6.87 1.10 11.90
N ARG A 40 6.35 1.69 12.98
CA ARG A 40 6.18 1.03 14.28
C ARG A 40 4.90 0.21 14.38
N ASN A 41 4.04 0.23 13.36
CA ASN A 41 2.82 -0.57 13.37
C ASN A 41 3.17 -2.08 13.30
N PRO A 42 2.61 -2.89 14.21
CA PRO A 42 2.91 -4.33 14.26
C PRO A 42 2.26 -5.11 13.11
N VAL A 43 1.33 -4.49 12.37
CA VAL A 43 0.60 -5.12 11.27
C VAL A 43 0.67 -4.26 10.02
N VAL A 44 1.01 -4.88 8.90
CA VAL A 44 1.01 -4.28 7.56
C VAL A 44 -0.04 -5.00 6.70
N SER A 45 -1.13 -4.30 6.38
CA SER A 45 -2.19 -4.80 5.50
C SER A 45 -1.93 -4.41 4.04
N LEU A 46 -1.82 -5.39 3.15
CA LEU A 46 -1.58 -5.20 1.72
C LEU A 46 -2.90 -5.26 0.93
N ALA A 47 -3.25 -4.13 0.32
CA ALA A 47 -4.42 -3.98 -0.54
C ALA A 47 -4.07 -3.55 -1.98
N GLY A 48 -2.80 -3.45 -2.35
CA GLY A 48 -2.35 -3.17 -3.73
C GLY A 48 -2.32 -1.71 -4.19
N ALA A 49 -2.75 -0.74 -3.38
CA ALA A 49 -2.72 0.69 -3.75
C ALA A 49 -2.11 1.63 -2.69
N ASN A 50 -1.89 1.17 -1.46
CA ASN A 50 -1.59 2.05 -0.31
C ASN A 50 -0.27 1.71 0.41
N LEU A 51 0.62 0.93 -0.21
CA LEU A 51 1.90 0.56 0.40
C LEU A 51 2.83 1.78 0.52
N LYS A 52 3.37 2.01 1.72
CA LYS A 52 4.31 3.12 2.03
C LYS A 52 5.72 2.62 2.32
N ILE A 53 6.71 3.49 2.15
CA ILE A 53 8.13 3.16 2.38
C ILE A 53 8.43 2.75 3.83
N SER A 54 7.70 3.33 4.79
CA SER A 54 7.71 2.99 6.22
C SER A 54 7.38 1.52 6.46
N GLN A 55 6.31 1.02 5.84
CA GLN A 55 5.86 -0.36 5.96
C GLN A 55 6.85 -1.34 5.32
N VAL A 56 7.44 -0.98 4.17
CA VAL A 56 8.50 -1.77 3.54
C VAL A 56 9.72 -1.90 4.45
N ALA A 57 10.16 -0.78 5.04
CA ALA A 57 11.27 -0.78 5.98
C ALA A 57 10.97 -1.60 7.24
N ALA A 58 9.74 -1.53 7.76
CA ALA A 58 9.31 -2.30 8.93
C ALA A 58 9.40 -3.81 8.69
N VAL A 59 8.84 -4.29 7.58
CA VAL A 59 8.90 -5.72 7.20
C VAL A 59 10.34 -6.17 6.95
N ALA A 60 11.16 -5.37 6.26
CA ALA A 60 12.56 -5.69 6.00
C ALA A 60 13.40 -5.79 7.28
N ALA A 61 13.18 -4.87 8.23
CA ALA A 61 13.87 -4.89 9.52
C ALA A 61 13.47 -6.12 10.36
N ALA A 62 12.16 -6.44 10.40
CA ALA A 62 11.66 -7.62 11.10
C ALA A 62 12.18 -8.93 10.49
N ALA A 63 12.33 -8.98 9.17
CA ALA A 63 12.89 -10.14 8.47
C ALA A 63 14.38 -10.38 8.76
N GLY A 64 15.11 -9.43 9.35
CA GLY A 64 16.53 -9.58 9.71
C GLY A 64 16.77 -10.18 11.11
N ALA A 65 15.74 -10.25 11.96
CA ALA A 65 15.82 -10.73 13.35
C ALA A 65 15.73 -12.27 13.47
N ILE A 66 16.20 -13.02 12.46
CA ILE A 66 15.97 -14.46 12.22
C ILE A 66 16.70 -15.40 13.21
N ASN A 67 16.83 -15.03 14.47
CA ASN A 67 17.22 -15.95 15.54
C ASN A 67 16.10 -16.14 16.58
N GLY A 68 14.84 -15.99 16.16
CA GLY A 68 13.68 -16.62 16.82
C GLY A 68 13.28 -16.14 18.21
N GLU A 69 13.96 -15.14 18.77
CA GLU A 69 13.75 -14.69 20.15
C GLU A 69 13.15 -13.27 20.25
N ASP A 70 13.08 -12.51 19.15
CA ASP A 70 12.52 -11.16 19.17
C ASP A 70 11.00 -11.15 18.98
N GLU A 71 10.29 -10.66 19.99
CA GLU A 71 8.83 -10.52 20.10
C GLU A 71 8.24 -9.47 19.12
N ASN A 72 9.07 -8.86 18.28
CA ASN A 72 8.75 -7.69 17.45
C ASN A 72 8.62 -8.04 15.96
N VAL A 73 7.98 -9.18 15.65
CA VAL A 73 7.70 -9.59 14.28
C VAL A 73 6.54 -8.77 13.71
N VAL A 74 6.82 -7.97 12.68
CA VAL A 74 5.78 -7.27 11.91
C VAL A 74 4.97 -8.29 11.11
N LYS A 75 3.67 -8.39 11.38
CA LYS A 75 2.75 -9.31 10.70
C LYS A 75 2.27 -8.71 9.38
N VAL A 76 2.30 -9.50 8.30
CA VAL A 76 1.73 -9.11 7.00
C VAL A 76 0.35 -9.75 6.83
N GLU A 77 -0.65 -8.95 6.47
CA GLU A 77 -2.01 -9.40 6.19
C GLU A 77 -2.44 -8.98 4.79
N LEU A 78 -3.26 -9.79 4.13
CA LEU A 78 -3.81 -9.46 2.81
C LEU A 78 -5.24 -8.94 2.97
N SER A 79 -5.57 -7.86 2.27
CA SER A 79 -6.94 -7.36 2.23
C SER A 79 -7.84 -8.29 1.42
N GLU A 80 -8.86 -8.85 2.08
CA GLU A 80 -9.85 -9.73 1.44
C GLU A 80 -10.71 -9.00 0.39
N GLU A 81 -10.81 -7.67 0.47
CA GLU A 81 -11.47 -6.84 -0.55
C GLU A 81 -10.75 -6.92 -1.92
N ALA A 82 -9.48 -7.31 -1.94
CA ALA A 82 -8.71 -7.52 -3.15
C ALA A 82 -8.97 -8.87 -3.83
N ARG A 83 -9.52 -9.86 -3.10
CA ARG A 83 -9.70 -11.23 -3.60
C ARG A 83 -10.56 -11.30 -4.89
N PRO A 84 -11.72 -10.63 -5.00
CA PRO A 84 -12.57 -10.77 -6.17
C PRO A 84 -11.90 -10.33 -7.47
N ARG A 85 -11.17 -9.20 -7.45
CA ARG A 85 -10.46 -8.67 -8.62
C ARG A 85 -9.26 -9.53 -9.04
N VAL A 86 -8.54 -10.10 -8.08
CA VAL A 86 -7.44 -11.06 -8.35
C VAL A 86 -7.99 -12.35 -8.96
N LYS A 87 -9.09 -12.87 -8.41
CA LYS A 87 -9.74 -14.05 -8.96
C LYS A 87 -10.26 -13.81 -10.38
N ALA A 88 -10.89 -12.66 -10.63
CA ALA A 88 -11.43 -12.34 -11.95
C ALA A 88 -10.34 -12.32 -13.04
N SER A 89 -9.18 -11.71 -12.78
CA SER A 89 -8.09 -11.72 -13.76
C SER A 89 -7.44 -13.10 -13.91
N SER A 90 -7.34 -13.88 -12.83
CA SER A 90 -6.88 -15.27 -12.90
C SER A 90 -7.81 -16.14 -13.74
N ASP A 91 -9.12 -16.08 -13.50
CA ASP A 91 -10.11 -16.85 -14.26
C ASP A 91 -10.13 -16.42 -15.73
N TRP A 92 -9.87 -15.13 -16.03
CA TRP A 92 -9.76 -14.64 -17.42
C TRP A 92 -8.56 -15.24 -18.17
N VAL A 93 -7.43 -15.50 -17.50
CA VAL A 93 -6.26 -16.13 -18.14
C VAL A 93 -6.51 -17.62 -18.40
N MET A 94 -7.26 -18.28 -17.51
CA MET A 94 -7.44 -19.74 -17.53
C MET A 94 -8.60 -20.20 -18.44
N ASN A 95 -9.42 -19.28 -18.95
CA ASN A 95 -10.52 -19.55 -19.89
C ASN A 95 -10.25 -18.93 -21.27
#